data_AF-A0A6J7W0J8-F1
#
_entry.id   AF-A0A6J7W0J8-F1
#
_cell.length_a   1.000
_cell.length_b   1.000
_cell.length_c   1.000
_cell.angle_alpha   90.00
_cell.angle_beta   90.00
_cell.angle_gamma   90.00
#
_symmetry.space_group_name_H-M   'P 1'
#
loop_
_entity.id
_entity.type
_entity.pdbx_description
1 polymer ?
#
loop_
_entity_poly.entity_id
_entity_poly.type
_entity_poly.pdbx_seq_one_letter_code
_entity_poly.pdbx_strand_id
1 'polypeptide(L)'
;MNMGCAVVHEDTRTTVVGADELIGVEVDMGGMSDLVPTLAAVAIFASTPTRITGVGFIRHKESDRIGDLVEGLVSLGCDVTEEQDGLLIRPVAVENLVGTMLKTHDDHRLAMAWSLVALRVSGIVLDEPNVISKSWPEWWEVRSSLLATPGH
;
A
#
# COMPACT_ATOMS: atom_id res chain seq x y z
N MET A 1 -15.39 2.93 3.44
CA MET A 1 -14.28 3.53 2.68
C MET A 1 -14.53 3.28 1.21
N ASN A 2 -14.45 4.30 0.35
CA ASN A 2 -14.58 4.13 -1.10
C ASN A 2 -13.59 5.08 -1.78
N MET A 3 -12.61 4.53 -2.51
CA MET A 3 -11.61 5.28 -3.27
C MET A 3 -11.99 5.46 -4.75
N GLY A 4 -13.25 5.19 -5.12
CA GLY A 4 -13.77 5.31 -6.48
C GLY A 4 -14.05 3.96 -7.16
N CYS A 5 -13.51 2.86 -6.66
CA CYS A 5 -13.70 1.53 -7.25
C CYS A 5 -15.17 1.08 -7.18
N ALA A 6 -15.63 0.37 -8.21
CA ALA A 6 -16.91 -0.33 -8.16
C ALA A 6 -16.73 -1.67 -7.42
N VAL A 7 -17.52 -1.87 -6.36
CA VAL A 7 -17.46 -3.07 -5.53
C VAL A 7 -18.81 -3.77 -5.55
N VAL A 8 -18.81 -5.04 -5.91
CA VAL A 8 -19.99 -5.91 -5.86
C VAL A 8 -19.72 -7.05 -4.87
N HIS A 9 -20.60 -7.17 -3.89
CA HIS A 9 -20.58 -8.25 -2.91
C HIS A 9 -21.68 -9.26 -3.22
N GLU A 10 -21.29 -10.51 -3.26
CA GLU A 10 -22.16 -11.68 -3.35
C GLU A 10 -21.81 -12.64 -2.20
N ASP A 11 -22.60 -13.69 -2.01
CA ASP A 11 -22.50 -14.57 -0.84
C ASP A 11 -21.10 -15.21 -0.67
N THR A 12 -20.41 -15.50 -1.77
CA THR A 12 -19.08 -16.16 -1.76
C THR A 12 -18.02 -15.43 -2.59
N ARG A 13 -18.36 -14.25 -3.13
CA ARG A 13 -17.50 -13.53 -4.06
C ARG A 13 -17.56 -12.04 -3.77
N THR A 14 -16.40 -11.40 -3.81
CA THR A 14 -16.29 -9.94 -3.91
C THR A 14 -15.57 -9.61 -5.20
N THR A 15 -16.20 -8.79 -6.04
CA THR A 15 -15.61 -8.27 -7.27
C THR A 15 -15.29 -6.80 -7.07
N VAL A 16 -14.05 -6.42 -7.38
CA VAL A 16 -13.58 -5.03 -7.33
C VAL A 16 -13.12 -4.67 -8.73
N VAL A 17 -13.72 -3.62 -9.30
CA VAL A 17 -13.31 -3.04 -10.57
C VAL A 17 -12.67 -1.69 -10.28
N GLY A 18 -11.43 -1.52 -10.76
CA GLY A 18 -10.67 -0.28 -10.59
C GLY A 18 -11.39 0.91 -11.23
N ALA A 19 -11.18 2.09 -10.67
CA ALA A 19 -11.64 3.35 -11.24
C ALA A 19 -10.62 3.93 -12.22
N ASP A 20 -11.07 4.81 -13.12
CA ASP A 20 -10.17 5.59 -13.98
C ASP A 20 -9.22 6.47 -13.16
N GLU A 21 -9.73 7.01 -12.05
CA GLU A 21 -8.98 7.84 -11.10
C GLU A 21 -9.36 7.44 -9.67
N LEU A 22 -8.35 7.24 -8.82
CA LEU A 22 -8.56 6.95 -7.41
C LEU A 22 -8.75 8.25 -6.63
N ILE A 23 -9.68 8.25 -5.69
CA ILE A 23 -9.96 9.39 -4.81
C ILE A 23 -9.47 9.01 -3.40
N GLY A 24 -8.79 9.94 -2.74
CA GLY A 24 -8.30 9.74 -1.39
C GLY A 24 -9.43 9.73 -0.36
N VAL A 25 -9.12 9.20 0.83
CA VAL A 25 -10.10 8.97 1.89
C VAL A 25 -9.59 9.43 3.25
N GLU A 26 -10.48 9.89 4.11
CA GLU A 26 -10.20 10.07 5.54
C GLU A 26 -10.82 8.90 6.31
N VAL A 27 -10.00 8.18 7.08
CA VAL A 27 -10.45 6.93 7.71
C VAL A 27 -9.72 6.61 9.01
N ASP A 28 -10.50 6.15 10.00
CA ASP A 28 -10.01 5.44 11.18
C ASP A 28 -9.81 3.96 10.82
N MET A 29 -8.59 3.46 11.01
CA MET A 29 -8.22 2.08 10.73
C MET A 29 -7.93 1.26 11.98
N GLY A 30 -8.30 1.71 13.18
CA GLY A 30 -8.03 1.00 14.43
C GLY A 30 -8.54 -0.45 14.40
N GLY A 31 -9.74 -0.67 13.84
CA GLY A 31 -10.35 -2.01 13.69
C GLY A 31 -9.79 -2.88 12.56
N MET A 32 -8.96 -2.33 11.67
CA MET A 32 -8.40 -3.03 10.51
C MET A 32 -6.95 -2.63 10.23
N SER A 33 -6.20 -2.38 11.31
CA SER A 33 -4.88 -1.75 11.30
C SER A 33 -3.80 -2.51 10.51
N ASP A 34 -4.00 -3.80 10.25
CA ASP A 34 -3.13 -4.61 9.41
C ASP A 34 -3.24 -4.27 7.91
N LEU A 35 -4.29 -3.58 7.49
CA LEU A 35 -4.48 -3.14 6.10
C LEU A 35 -3.83 -1.77 5.82
N VAL A 36 -3.28 -1.09 6.84
CA VAL A 36 -2.67 0.23 6.70
C VAL A 36 -1.56 0.25 5.64
N PRO A 37 -0.60 -0.71 5.59
CA PRO A 37 0.43 -0.71 4.55
C PRO A 37 -0.15 -0.80 3.14
N THR A 38 -1.14 -1.66 2.93
CA THR A 38 -1.80 -1.82 1.64
C THR A 38 -2.54 -0.55 1.22
N LEU A 39 -3.28 0.08 2.14
CA LEU A 39 -3.97 1.33 1.84
C LEU A 39 -2.98 2.44 1.52
N ALA A 40 -1.90 2.60 2.31
CA ALA A 40 -0.87 3.60 2.08
C ALA A 40 -0.21 3.44 0.69
N ALA A 41 0.12 2.20 0.29
CA ALA A 41 0.68 1.90 -1.02
C ALA A 41 -0.26 2.21 -2.19
N VAL A 42 -1.57 2.13 -2.01
CA VAL A 42 -2.57 2.49 -3.03
C VAL A 42 -2.84 4.00 -3.02
N ALA A 43 -2.83 4.62 -1.84
CA ALA A 43 -3.17 6.03 -1.63
C ALA A 43 -2.22 7.01 -2.32
N ILE A 44 -0.97 6.63 -2.60
CA ILE A 44 -0.03 7.49 -3.35
C ILE A 44 -0.47 7.74 -4.80
N PHE A 45 -1.40 6.92 -5.32
CA PHE A 45 -1.96 7.07 -6.67
C PHE A 45 -3.32 7.78 -6.67
N ALA A 46 -3.78 8.26 -5.53
CA ALA A 46 -5.04 8.99 -5.43
C ALA A 46 -4.89 10.47 -5.80
N SER A 47 -5.90 11.04 -6.45
CA SER A 47 -5.92 12.44 -6.89
C SER A 47 -6.29 13.44 -5.80
N THR A 48 -6.79 12.96 -4.67
CA THR A 48 -7.04 13.76 -3.46
C THR A 48 -6.33 13.16 -2.25
N PRO A 49 -6.09 13.95 -1.17
CA PRO A 49 -5.40 13.45 0.00
C PRO A 49 -6.09 12.25 0.66
N THR A 50 -5.28 11.35 1.21
CA THR A 50 -5.72 10.24 2.07
C THR A 50 -5.16 10.45 3.47
N ARG A 51 -6.02 10.41 4.48
CA ARG A 51 -5.64 10.51 5.89
C ARG A 51 -6.05 9.25 6.64
N ILE A 52 -5.07 8.58 7.23
CA ILE A 52 -5.24 7.37 8.04
C ILE A 52 -5.05 7.76 9.50
N THR A 53 -5.96 7.35 10.38
CA THR A 53 -5.98 7.70 11.81
C THR A 53 -6.30 6.48 12.69
N GLY A 54 -6.18 6.61 14.02
CA GLY A 54 -6.56 5.58 14.97
C GLY A 54 -5.59 4.39 15.05
N VAL A 55 -4.39 4.51 14.49
CA VAL A 55 -3.44 3.41 14.31
C VAL A 55 -2.09 3.63 14.97
N GLY A 56 -1.93 4.62 15.86
CA GLY A 56 -0.64 4.88 16.54
C GLY A 56 0.00 3.67 17.22
N PHE A 57 -0.79 2.67 17.63
CA PHE A 57 -0.28 1.43 18.22
C PHE A 57 0.48 0.53 17.23
N ILE A 58 0.34 0.70 15.91
CA ILE A 58 1.03 -0.15 14.92
C ILE A 58 2.54 0.11 14.85
N ARG A 59 3.01 1.17 15.51
CA ARG A 59 4.44 1.47 15.71
C ARG A 59 5.17 0.41 16.53
N HIS A 60 4.42 -0.42 17.25
CA HIS A 60 4.94 -1.45 18.16
C HIS A 60 4.55 -2.86 17.72
N LYS A 61 4.27 -3.07 16.43
CA LYS A 61 3.98 -4.39 15.86
C LYS A 61 5.29 -5.08 15.44
N GLU A 62 5.29 -5.74 14.27
CA GLU A 62 6.49 -6.39 13.72
C GLU A 62 7.63 -5.38 13.48
N SER A 63 7.26 -4.11 13.20
CA SER A 63 8.16 -2.98 13.04
C SER A 63 7.47 -1.66 13.46
N ASP A 64 8.15 -0.52 13.31
CA ASP A 64 7.49 0.79 13.37
C ASP A 64 6.76 1.05 12.04
N ARG A 65 5.63 0.38 11.84
CA ARG A 65 4.92 0.43 10.54
C ARG A 65 4.58 1.84 10.07
N ILE A 66 4.34 2.80 10.98
CA ILE A 66 4.08 4.18 10.58
C ILE A 66 5.38 4.83 10.10
N GLY A 67 6.44 4.76 10.91
CA GLY A 67 7.75 5.32 10.56
C GLY A 67 8.30 4.71 9.28
N ASP A 68 8.25 3.39 9.15
CA ASP A 68 8.77 2.64 8.00
C ASP A 68 7.99 2.94 6.71
N LEU A 69 6.66 3.08 6.79
CA LEU A 69 5.85 3.53 5.65
C LEU A 69 6.24 4.94 5.24
N VAL A 70 6.36 5.87 6.20
CA VAL A 70 6.74 7.26 5.92
C VAL A 70 8.13 7.33 5.28
N GLU A 71 9.13 6.63 5.83
CA GLU A 71 10.49 6.57 5.28
C GLU A 71 10.45 6.05 3.83
N GLY A 72 9.77 4.91 3.60
CA GLY A 72 9.65 4.31 2.27
C GLY A 72 8.96 5.24 1.27
N LEU A 73 7.81 5.82 1.64
CA LEU A 73 7.05 6.71 0.77
C LEU A 73 7.80 8.01 0.45
N VAL A 74 8.47 8.62 1.43
CA VAL A 74 9.33 9.79 1.18
C VAL A 74 10.46 9.45 0.22
N SER A 75 11.07 8.26 0.35
CA SER A 75 12.16 7.83 -0.54
C SER A 75 11.72 7.65 -2.01
N LEU A 76 10.41 7.46 -2.24
CA LEU A 76 9.78 7.41 -3.57
C LEU A 76 9.48 8.80 -4.14
N GLY A 77 9.63 9.86 -3.36
CA GLY A 77 9.22 11.22 -3.73
C GLY A 77 7.77 11.55 -3.38
N CYS A 78 7.11 10.77 -2.52
CA CYS A 78 5.74 11.09 -2.08
C CYS A 78 5.71 12.26 -1.09
N ASP A 79 4.63 13.04 -1.11
CA ASP A 79 4.28 13.98 -0.04
C ASP A 79 3.48 13.22 1.03
N VAL A 80 4.17 12.79 2.08
CA VAL A 80 3.57 12.15 3.25
C VAL A 80 3.98 12.87 4.53
N THR A 81 3.01 13.07 5.42
CA THR A 81 3.23 13.57 6.76
C THR A 81 2.91 12.47 7.76
N GLU A 82 3.88 12.15 8.59
CA GLU A 82 3.68 11.31 9.76
C GLU A 82 2.80 12.03 10.78
N GLU A 83 1.78 11.34 11.29
CA GLU A 83 0.94 11.82 12.39
C GLU A 83 1.11 10.93 13.62
N GLN A 84 0.74 11.43 14.80
CA GLN A 84 0.93 10.70 16.05
C GLN A 84 0.27 9.32 16.00
N ASP A 85 -0.95 9.26 15.48
CA ASP A 85 -1.78 8.06 15.39
C ASP A 85 -2.06 7.61 13.96
N GLY A 86 -1.25 8.02 12.99
CA GLY A 86 -1.44 7.65 11.60
C GLY A 86 -0.56 8.41 10.62
N LEU A 87 -1.09 8.71 9.43
CA LEU A 87 -0.36 9.38 8.36
C LEU A 87 -1.31 10.09 7.40
N LEU A 88 -0.82 11.20 6.83
CA LEU A 88 -1.48 11.97 5.78
C LEU A 88 -0.65 11.90 4.50
N ILE A 89 -1.22 11.30 3.46
CA ILE A 89 -0.61 11.16 2.13
C ILE A 89 -1.30 12.16 1.19
N ARG A 90 -0.53 13.03 0.54
CA ARG A 90 -1.03 14.02 -0.41
C ARG A 90 -0.71 13.59 -1.85
N PRO A 91 -1.54 13.98 -2.83
CA PRO A 91 -1.32 13.62 -4.22
C PRO A 91 0.02 14.15 -4.74
N VAL A 92 0.75 13.29 -5.42
CA VAL A 92 1.91 13.63 -6.23
C VAL A 92 1.71 13.03 -7.62
N ALA A 93 2.11 13.75 -8.66
CA ALA A 93 2.03 13.24 -10.02
C ALA A 93 2.89 11.97 -10.16
N VAL A 94 2.36 10.92 -10.78
CA VAL A 94 3.00 9.59 -10.81
C VAL A 94 4.37 9.64 -11.49
N GLU A 95 4.53 10.52 -12.48
CA GLU A 95 5.79 10.79 -13.17
C GLU A 95 6.90 11.37 -12.29
N ASN A 96 6.55 11.92 -11.12
CA ASN A 96 7.51 12.42 -10.14
C ASN A 96 7.95 11.34 -9.14
N LEU A 97 7.31 10.17 -9.15
CA LEU A 97 7.72 9.05 -8.31
C LEU A 97 8.99 8.42 -8.87
N VAL A 98 9.95 8.13 -7.99
CA VAL A 98 11.24 7.58 -8.36
C VAL A 98 11.40 6.14 -7.87
N GLY A 99 11.94 5.28 -8.72
CA GLY A 99 12.35 3.94 -8.32
C GLY A 99 13.46 4.00 -7.26
N THR A 100 13.32 3.20 -6.20
CA THR A 100 14.25 3.16 -5.08
C THR A 100 14.27 1.77 -4.44
N MET A 101 15.22 1.54 -3.54
CA MET A 101 15.21 0.38 -2.67
C MET A 101 14.30 0.65 -1.46
N LEU A 102 13.25 -0.15 -1.30
CA LEU A 102 12.31 -0.08 -0.19
C LEU A 102 12.64 -1.16 0.83
N LYS A 103 12.81 -0.72 2.08
CA LYS A 103 13.05 -1.62 3.20
C LYS A 103 11.75 -2.27 3.64
N THR A 104 11.83 -3.56 3.94
CA THR A 104 10.70 -4.36 4.41
C THR A 104 10.64 -4.45 5.93
N HIS A 105 11.75 -4.17 6.62
CA HIS A 105 11.86 -4.20 8.09
C HIS A 105 11.44 -5.53 8.72
N ASP A 106 11.67 -6.63 8.00
CA ASP A 106 11.20 -7.98 8.39
C ASP A 106 9.66 -8.05 8.59
N ASP A 107 8.89 -7.12 8.00
CA ASP A 107 7.43 -7.08 8.01
C ASP A 107 6.86 -7.49 6.64
N HIS A 108 6.12 -8.59 6.63
CA HIS A 108 5.50 -9.15 5.44
C HIS A 108 4.43 -8.24 4.81
N ARG A 109 3.77 -7.40 5.60
CA ARG A 109 2.75 -6.46 5.10
C ARG A 109 3.39 -5.27 4.39
N LEU A 110 4.52 -4.78 4.87
CA LEU A 110 5.31 -3.78 4.15
C LEU A 110 5.80 -4.36 2.82
N ALA A 111 6.36 -5.57 2.83
CA ALA A 111 6.83 -6.21 1.60
C ALA A 111 5.70 -6.43 0.57
N MET A 112 4.51 -6.88 1.01
CA MET A 112 3.35 -6.97 0.11
C MET A 112 2.94 -5.60 -0.43
N ALA A 113 2.88 -4.57 0.42
CA ALA A 113 2.54 -3.20 0.01
C ALA A 113 3.53 -2.64 -1.03
N TRP A 114 4.83 -2.77 -0.79
CA TRP A 114 5.88 -2.35 -1.74
C TRP A 114 5.82 -3.11 -3.06
N SER A 115 5.44 -4.38 -3.05
CA SER A 115 5.26 -5.15 -4.28
C SER A 115 4.09 -4.67 -5.16
N LEU A 116 3.09 -4.00 -4.55
CA LEU A 116 2.00 -3.33 -5.27
C LEU A 116 2.46 -2.00 -5.87
N VAL A 117 3.25 -1.20 -5.13
CA VAL A 117 3.87 0.02 -5.67
C VAL A 117 4.72 -0.29 -6.90
N ALA A 118 5.48 -1.38 -6.86
CA ALA A 118 6.31 -1.86 -7.96
C ALA A 118 5.53 -2.24 -9.24
N LEU A 119 4.20 -2.34 -9.20
CA LEU A 119 3.37 -2.52 -10.41
C LEU A 119 3.25 -1.24 -11.24
N ARG A 120 3.44 -0.07 -10.63
CA ARG A 120 3.21 1.23 -11.27
C ARG A 120 4.43 2.13 -11.26
N VAL A 121 5.37 1.91 -10.34
CA VAL A 121 6.64 2.63 -10.27
C VAL A 121 7.77 1.70 -10.71
N SER A 122 8.46 2.06 -11.79
CA SER A 122 9.60 1.30 -12.28
C SER A 122 10.82 1.47 -11.38
N GLY A 123 11.67 0.43 -11.28
CA GLY A 123 12.94 0.51 -10.55
C GLY A 123 12.81 0.32 -9.03
N ILE A 124 11.65 -0.15 -8.54
CA ILE A 124 11.48 -0.55 -7.15
C ILE A 124 12.23 -1.87 -6.88
N VAL A 125 13.04 -1.87 -5.84
CA VAL A 125 13.72 -3.07 -5.31
C VAL A 125 13.34 -3.23 -3.84
N LEU A 126 13.01 -4.44 -3.40
CA LEU A 126 12.80 -4.74 -1.97
C LEU A 126 14.10 -5.33 -1.42
N ASP A 127 14.48 -4.95 -0.20
CA ASP A 127 15.68 -5.48 0.47
C ASP A 127 15.53 -6.98 0.81
N GLU A 128 14.38 -7.38 1.36
CA GLU A 128 14.09 -8.74 1.80
C GLU A 128 12.71 -9.22 1.26
N PRO A 129 12.55 -9.43 -0.05
CA PRO A 129 11.27 -9.81 -0.65
C PRO A 129 10.69 -11.14 -0.15
N ASN A 130 11.54 -12.02 0.41
CA ASN A 130 11.13 -13.33 0.90
C ASN A 130 10.37 -13.28 2.23
N VAL A 131 10.41 -12.16 2.95
CA VAL A 131 9.69 -11.99 4.23
C VAL A 131 8.18 -12.20 4.10
N ILE A 132 7.61 -11.98 2.91
CA ILE A 132 6.19 -12.22 2.60
C ILE A 132 5.76 -13.65 2.96
N SER A 133 6.68 -14.62 2.83
CA SER A 133 6.44 -16.04 3.12
C SER A 133 6.03 -16.33 4.57
N LYS A 134 6.24 -15.40 5.51
CA LYS A 134 5.69 -15.49 6.87
C LYS A 134 4.16 -15.67 6.88
N SER A 135 3.47 -15.14 5.88
CA SER A 135 2.01 -15.18 5.78
C SER A 135 1.50 -15.81 4.47
N TRP A 136 2.22 -15.62 3.37
CA TRP A 136 1.79 -16.11 2.05
C TRP A 136 3.00 -16.52 1.19
N PRO A 137 3.48 -17.76 1.35
CA PRO A 137 4.63 -18.29 0.61
C PRO A 137 4.51 -18.17 -0.92
N GLU A 138 3.31 -18.33 -1.45
CA GLU A 138 3.02 -18.37 -2.89
C GLU A 138 2.79 -16.97 -3.51
N TRP A 139 2.91 -15.88 -2.74
CA TRP A 139 2.60 -14.52 -3.18
C TRP A 139 3.19 -14.15 -4.55
N TRP A 140 4.49 -14.38 -4.71
CA TRP A 140 5.21 -14.01 -5.94
C TRP A 140 4.77 -14.81 -7.16
N GLU A 141 4.42 -16.09 -6.97
CA GLU A 141 3.89 -16.95 -8.03
C GLU A 141 2.49 -16.48 -8.45
N VAL A 142 1.59 -16.30 -7.48
CA VAL A 142 0.20 -15.86 -7.74
C VAL A 142 0.18 -14.48 -8.38
N ARG A 143 0.95 -13.52 -7.88
CA ARG A 143 1.05 -12.19 -8.48
C ARG A 143 1.52 -12.26 -9.94
N SER A 144 2.54 -13.08 -10.22
CA SER A 144 3.07 -13.21 -11.58
C SER A 144 2.06 -13.85 -12.53
N SER A 145 1.30 -14.86 -12.07
CA SER A 145 0.29 -15.52 -12.91
C SER A 145 -0.89 -14.59 -13.22
N LEU A 146 -1.31 -13.76 -12.26
CA LEU A 146 -2.36 -12.75 -12.47
C LEU A 146 -1.95 -11.72 -13.53
N LEU A 147 -0.71 -11.25 -13.51
CA LEU A 147 -0.19 -10.28 -14.49
C LEU A 147 0.07 -10.89 -15.87
N ALA A 148 0.30 -12.19 -15.95
CA ALA A 148 0.52 -12.90 -17.21
C ALA A 148 -0.79 -13.20 -17.96
N THR A 149 -1.95 -13.03 -17.33
CA THR A 149 -3.24 -13.31 -17.94
C THR A 149 -3.60 -12.19 -18.93
N PRO A 150 -3.71 -12.45 -20.24
CA PRO A 150 -4.07 -11.42 -21.22
C PRO A 150 -5.55 -11.02 -21.02
N GLY A 151 -5.84 -9.74 -20.80
CA GLY A 151 -7.24 -9.28 -20.70
C GLY A 151 -7.54 -8.10 -19.79
N HIS A 152 -6.53 -7.38 -19.29
CA HIS A 152 -6.68 -6.07 -18.67
C HIS A 152 -5.84 -5.05 -19.43
#